data_AF-A0A0U5BVQ3-F1
#
_entry.id   AF-A0A0U5BVQ3-F1
#
_cell.length_a   1.000
_cell.length_b   1.000
_cell.length_c   1.000
_cell.angle_alpha   90.00
_cell.angle_beta   90.00
_cell.angle_gamma   90.00
#
_symmetry.space_group_name_H-M   'P 1'
#
loop_
_entity.id
_entity.type
_entity.pdbx_description
1 polymer ?
#
loop_
_entity_poly.entity_id
_entity_poly.type
_entity_poly.pdbx_seq_one_letter_code
_entity_poly.pdbx_strand_id
1 'polypeptide(L)'
;MKTFNKIFFLFVLLFGLSVGVGYSAEEGGHGVTPSQIKNLIWWSVNFLALIVLLYKLLKKPVVNFFKSRQENLLKQYEELLAKKKEAEAKYLELQEKVKNLKEEAETIYQNYIEQGIREKEKILEEAKLQAARLKEQAQLYISQEMEKAKDILRVELAQEAVKLAEEILRKNVTEEDQKVLYKNFVEQIKGRSLN
;
A
#
# COMPACT_ATOMS: atom_id res chain seq x y z
N MET A 1 -54.91 -3.91 -3.55
CA MET A 1 -55.37 -4.00 -4.96
C MET A 1 -55.93 -5.37 -5.35
N LYS A 2 -55.29 -6.49 -4.97
CA LYS A 2 -55.74 -7.85 -5.34
C LYS A 2 -57.16 -8.22 -4.84
N THR A 3 -57.60 -7.72 -3.68
CA THR A 3 -58.94 -7.99 -3.13
C THR A 3 -60.04 -7.18 -3.82
N PHE A 4 -59.76 -5.93 -4.21
CA PHE A 4 -60.71 -5.04 -4.88
C PHE A 4 -60.98 -5.48 -6.34
N ASN A 5 -59.94 -5.86 -7.10
CA ASN A 5 -60.14 -6.43 -8.42
C ASN A 5 -60.88 -7.77 -8.37
N LYS A 6 -60.68 -8.58 -7.31
CA LYS A 6 -61.45 -9.81 -7.10
C LYS A 6 -62.93 -9.54 -6.84
N ILE A 7 -63.26 -8.53 -6.03
CA ILE A 7 -64.67 -8.14 -5.75
C ILE A 7 -65.34 -7.56 -7.01
N PHE A 8 -64.61 -6.75 -7.78
CA PHE A 8 -65.09 -6.23 -9.06
C PHE A 8 -65.34 -7.35 -10.08
N PHE A 9 -64.40 -8.28 -10.23
CA PHE A 9 -64.54 -9.43 -11.12
C PHE A 9 -65.66 -10.37 -10.66
N LEU A 10 -65.81 -10.59 -9.35
CA LEU A 10 -66.90 -11.36 -8.76
C LEU A 10 -68.25 -10.70 -9.02
N PHE A 11 -68.34 -9.36 -8.92
CA PHE A 11 -69.57 -8.61 -9.18
C PHE A 11 -69.94 -8.65 -10.66
N VAL A 12 -68.98 -8.46 -11.58
CA VAL A 12 -69.20 -8.58 -13.03
C VAL A 12 -69.59 -10.02 -13.41
N LEU A 13 -69.01 -11.03 -12.77
CA LEU A 13 -69.30 -12.44 -13.02
C LEU A 13 -70.68 -12.85 -12.45
N LEU A 14 -71.07 -12.35 -11.28
CA LEU A 14 -72.43 -12.50 -10.73
C LEU A 14 -73.48 -11.77 -11.58
N PHE A 15 -73.16 -10.57 -12.07
CA PHE A 15 -74.06 -9.80 -12.94
C PHE A 15 -74.23 -10.49 -14.30
N GLY A 16 -73.14 -10.99 -14.90
CA GLY A 16 -73.18 -11.79 -16.13
C GLY A 16 -73.98 -13.09 -15.99
N LEU A 17 -73.91 -13.75 -14.82
CA LEU A 17 -74.76 -14.91 -14.51
C LEU A 17 -76.25 -14.56 -14.36
N SER A 18 -76.58 -13.39 -13.80
CA SER A 18 -77.98 -12.93 -13.71
C SER A 18 -78.59 -12.58 -15.07
N VAL A 19 -77.78 -12.15 -16.04
CA VAL A 19 -78.19 -11.89 -17.43
C VAL A 19 -78.39 -13.21 -18.20
N GLY A 20 -77.74 -14.30 -17.80
CA GLY A 20 -77.83 -15.61 -18.43
C GLY A 20 -79.12 -16.42 -18.16
N VAL A 21 -79.96 -16.02 -17.20
CA VAL A 21 -81.18 -16.77 -16.81
C VAL A 21 -82.46 -16.22 -17.49
N GLY A 22 -82.33 -15.25 -18.40
CA GLY A 22 -83.46 -14.65 -19.14
C GLY A 22 -83.69 -15.17 -20.56
N TYR A 23 -83.24 -16.37 -20.92
CA TYR A 23 -83.50 -16.95 -22.25
C TYR A 23 -84.81 -17.75 -22.26
N SER A 24 -85.89 -17.10 -22.71
CA SER A 24 -87.02 -17.78 -23.33
C SER A 24 -86.93 -17.46 -24.82
N ALA A 25 -86.33 -18.37 -25.59
CA ALA A 25 -86.34 -18.29 -27.05
C ALA A 25 -87.74 -18.70 -27.53
N GLU A 26 -88.55 -17.73 -27.95
CA GLU A 26 -89.66 -17.99 -28.87
C GLU A 26 -89.24 -17.51 -30.26
N GLU A 27 -89.19 -18.47 -31.19
CA GLU A 27 -88.88 -18.29 -32.61
C GLU A 27 -90.00 -17.52 -33.33
N GLY A 28 -89.62 -16.62 -34.23
CA GLY A 28 -90.44 -16.24 -35.39
C GLY A 28 -91.22 -14.93 -35.29
N GLY A 29 -90.84 -13.96 -36.14
CA GLY A 29 -91.70 -12.85 -36.55
C GLY A 29 -91.00 -11.48 -36.58
N HIS A 30 -90.75 -10.96 -37.78
CA HIS A 30 -90.32 -9.57 -38.03
C HIS A 30 -91.45 -8.57 -37.74
N GLY A 31 -91.80 -8.43 -36.46
CA GLY A 31 -92.68 -7.40 -35.96
C GLY A 31 -92.21 -7.04 -34.56
N VAL A 32 -91.83 -5.78 -34.36
CA VAL A 32 -91.38 -5.30 -33.04
C VAL A 32 -92.56 -5.36 -32.08
N THR A 33 -92.63 -6.41 -31.28
CA THR A 33 -93.69 -6.56 -30.27
C THR A 33 -93.43 -5.58 -29.11
N PRO A 34 -94.47 -5.02 -28.46
CA PRO A 34 -94.30 -4.11 -27.31
C PRO A 34 -93.46 -4.70 -26.17
N SER A 35 -93.41 -6.03 -26.05
CA SER A 35 -92.58 -6.75 -25.06
C SER A 35 -91.09 -6.73 -25.41
N GLN A 36 -90.70 -6.80 -26.68
CA GLN A 36 -89.30 -6.72 -27.12
C GLN A 36 -88.71 -5.31 -26.93
N ILE A 37 -89.49 -4.25 -27.18
CA ILE A 37 -89.06 -2.85 -26.94
C ILE A 37 -88.82 -2.63 -25.44
N LYS A 38 -89.74 -3.13 -24.59
CA LYS A 38 -89.61 -3.05 -23.14
C LYS A 38 -88.36 -3.78 -22.62
N ASN A 39 -88.08 -4.96 -23.16
CA ASN A 39 -86.87 -5.72 -22.82
C ASN A 39 -85.60 -4.99 -23.26
N LEU A 40 -85.57 -4.42 -24.48
CA LEU A 40 -84.43 -3.65 -24.97
C LEU A 40 -84.17 -2.39 -24.13
N ILE A 41 -85.23 -1.67 -23.73
CA ILE A 41 -85.13 -0.50 -22.84
C ILE A 41 -84.61 -0.93 -21.46
N TRP A 42 -85.13 -2.02 -20.89
CA TRP A 42 -84.67 -2.55 -19.60
C TRP A 42 -83.18 -2.93 -19.62
N TRP A 43 -82.74 -3.61 -20.67
CA TRP A 43 -81.33 -3.98 -20.85
C TRP A 43 -80.43 -2.76 -21.06
N SER A 44 -80.91 -1.77 -21.82
CA SER A 44 -80.19 -0.52 -22.04
C SER A 44 -79.99 0.26 -20.73
N VAL A 45 -81.04 0.35 -19.89
CA VAL A 45 -80.96 0.97 -18.56
C VAL A 45 -80.01 0.21 -17.65
N ASN A 46 -80.06 -1.12 -17.66
CA ASN A 46 -79.18 -1.96 -16.85
C ASN A 46 -77.70 -1.83 -17.28
N PHE A 47 -77.43 -1.83 -18.58
CA PHE A 47 -76.10 -1.59 -19.14
C PHE A 47 -75.58 -0.19 -18.77
N LEU A 48 -76.44 0.83 -18.85
CA LEU A 48 -76.09 2.19 -18.46
C LEU A 48 -75.77 2.28 -16.96
N ALA A 49 -76.52 1.60 -16.10
CA ALA A 49 -76.25 1.51 -14.67
C ALA A 49 -74.89 0.84 -14.39
N LEU A 50 -74.53 -0.21 -15.14
CA LEU A 50 -73.22 -0.85 -15.07
C LEU A 50 -72.09 0.10 -15.48
N ILE A 51 -72.26 0.86 -16.56
CA ILE A 51 -71.27 1.88 -17.00
C ILE A 51 -71.06 2.95 -15.92
N VAL A 52 -72.13 3.45 -15.31
CA VAL A 52 -72.03 4.46 -14.25
C VAL A 52 -71.29 3.91 -13.03
N LEU A 53 -71.60 2.68 -12.63
CA LEU A 53 -70.92 2.01 -11.53
C LEU A 53 -69.43 1.77 -11.85
N LEU A 54 -69.13 1.33 -13.07
CA LEU A 54 -67.77 1.13 -13.58
C LEU A 54 -66.98 2.43 -13.57
N TYR A 55 -67.54 3.51 -14.09
CA TYR A 55 -66.90 4.82 -14.12
C TYR A 55 -66.56 5.29 -12.69
N LYS A 56 -67.49 5.15 -11.75
CA LYS A 56 -67.28 5.55 -10.35
C LYS A 56 -66.19 4.72 -9.65
N LEU A 57 -66.10 3.42 -9.96
CA LEU A 57 -65.12 2.50 -9.37
C LEU A 57 -63.74 2.60 -10.02
N LEU A 58 -63.64 2.71 -11.34
CA LEU A 58 -62.37 2.64 -12.09
C LEU A 58 -61.65 4.00 -12.19
N LYS A 59 -62.36 5.13 -12.07
CA LYS A 59 -61.75 6.46 -12.21
C LYS A 59 -60.54 6.67 -11.29
N LYS A 60 -60.62 6.22 -10.03
CA LYS A 60 -59.52 6.36 -9.05
C LYS A 60 -58.34 5.41 -9.34
N PRO A 61 -58.51 4.09 -9.45
CA PRO A 61 -57.37 3.17 -9.66
C PRO A 61 -56.65 3.40 -10.98
N VAL A 62 -57.38 3.74 -12.07
CA VAL A 62 -56.76 4.00 -13.38
C VAL A 62 -55.87 5.23 -13.32
N VAL A 63 -56.37 6.35 -12.79
CA VAL A 63 -55.57 7.59 -12.65
C VAL A 63 -54.38 7.37 -11.70
N ASN A 64 -54.57 6.67 -10.59
CA ASN A 64 -53.49 6.39 -9.64
C ASN A 64 -52.41 5.47 -10.25
N PHE A 65 -52.78 4.52 -11.11
CA PHE A 65 -51.83 3.65 -11.79
C PHE A 65 -50.92 4.44 -12.74
N PHE A 66 -51.50 5.30 -13.59
CA PHE A 66 -50.72 6.14 -14.50
C PHE A 66 -49.85 7.16 -13.78
N LYS A 67 -50.38 7.81 -12.72
CA LYS A 67 -49.58 8.72 -11.87
C LYS A 67 -48.42 8.01 -11.19
N SER A 68 -48.68 6.87 -10.55
CA SER A 68 -47.62 6.09 -9.89
C SER A 68 -46.58 5.60 -10.89
N ARG A 69 -46.98 5.21 -12.10
CA ARG A 69 -46.05 4.81 -13.16
C ARG A 69 -45.16 5.99 -13.59
N GLN A 70 -45.76 7.18 -13.79
CA GLN A 70 -45.02 8.38 -14.14
C GLN A 70 -44.06 8.80 -13.02
N GLU A 71 -44.51 8.85 -11.78
CA GLU A 71 -43.69 9.18 -10.61
C GLU A 71 -42.52 8.20 -10.44
N ASN A 72 -42.75 6.90 -10.63
CA ASN A 72 -41.68 5.90 -10.54
C ASN A 72 -40.64 6.07 -11.66
N LEU A 73 -41.07 6.41 -12.88
CA LEU A 73 -40.14 6.68 -13.98
C LEU A 73 -39.32 7.95 -13.74
N LEU A 74 -39.96 9.02 -13.24
CA LEU A 74 -39.26 10.25 -12.87
C LEU A 74 -38.23 10.00 -11.77
N LYS A 75 -38.61 9.28 -10.70
CA LYS A 75 -37.69 8.90 -9.63
C LYS A 75 -36.51 8.08 -10.14
N GLN A 76 -36.77 7.07 -10.97
CA GLN A 76 -35.69 6.26 -11.56
C GLN A 76 -34.77 7.11 -12.44
N TYR A 77 -35.32 8.05 -13.20
CA TYR A 77 -34.53 8.94 -14.03
C TYR A 77 -33.67 9.90 -13.20
N GLU A 78 -34.23 10.51 -12.16
CA GLU A 78 -33.51 11.35 -11.21
C GLU A 78 -32.39 10.58 -10.49
N GLU A 79 -32.67 9.36 -10.03
CA GLU A 79 -31.68 8.48 -9.42
C GLU A 79 -30.54 8.13 -10.39
N LEU A 80 -30.86 7.86 -11.65
CA LEU A 80 -29.85 7.59 -12.68
C LEU A 80 -28.98 8.82 -12.96
N LEU A 81 -29.58 10.01 -13.04
CA LEU A 81 -28.83 11.25 -13.21
C LEU A 81 -27.93 11.54 -12.00
N ALA A 82 -28.44 11.33 -10.78
CA ALA A 82 -27.66 11.48 -9.56
C ALA A 82 -26.47 10.52 -9.52
N LYS A 83 -26.70 9.23 -9.83
CA LYS A 83 -25.64 8.22 -9.90
C LYS A 83 -24.61 8.52 -10.99
N LYS A 84 -25.05 9.01 -12.16
CA LYS A 84 -24.15 9.42 -13.24
C LYS A 84 -23.27 10.58 -12.80
N LYS A 85 -23.85 11.61 -12.17
CA LYS A 85 -23.10 12.76 -11.66
C LYS A 85 -22.11 12.36 -10.56
N GLU A 86 -22.51 11.47 -9.66
CA GLU A 86 -21.63 10.94 -8.61
C GLU A 86 -20.46 10.12 -9.22
N ALA A 87 -20.74 9.30 -10.23
CA ALA A 87 -19.71 8.54 -10.93
C ALA A 87 -18.73 9.44 -11.69
N GLU A 88 -19.21 10.48 -12.36
CA GLU A 88 -18.38 11.49 -13.02
C GLU A 88 -17.51 12.26 -12.02
N ALA A 89 -18.07 12.67 -10.88
CA ALA A 89 -17.32 13.33 -9.81
C ALA A 89 -16.22 12.43 -9.24
N LYS A 90 -16.55 11.16 -8.94
CA LYS A 90 -15.58 10.16 -8.49
C LYS A 90 -14.50 9.90 -9.54
N TYR A 91 -14.87 9.82 -10.81
CA TYR A 91 -13.90 9.63 -11.89
C TYR A 91 -12.89 10.78 -11.97
N LEU A 92 -13.36 12.03 -11.88
CA LEU A 92 -12.49 13.20 -11.84
C LEU A 92 -11.57 13.20 -10.61
N GLU A 93 -12.10 12.88 -9.44
CA GLU A 93 -11.31 12.76 -8.21
C GLU A 93 -10.23 11.68 -8.31
N LEU A 94 -10.58 10.50 -8.86
CA LEU A 94 -9.61 9.43 -9.11
C LEU A 94 -8.55 9.86 -10.14
N GLN A 95 -8.95 10.56 -11.20
CA GLN A 95 -8.02 11.04 -12.22
C GLN A 95 -7.01 12.03 -11.63
N GLU A 96 -7.47 12.94 -10.77
CA GLU A 96 -6.61 13.87 -10.04
C GLU A 96 -5.68 13.12 -9.07
N LYS A 97 -6.19 12.17 -8.29
CA LYS A 97 -5.38 11.31 -7.41
C LYS A 97 -4.30 10.55 -8.17
N VAL A 98 -4.64 9.95 -9.32
CA VAL A 98 -3.66 9.23 -10.16
C VAL A 98 -2.60 10.18 -10.70
N LYS A 99 -2.96 11.40 -11.07
CA LYS A 99 -1.99 12.42 -11.51
C LYS A 99 -1.04 12.78 -10.36
N ASN A 100 -1.58 13.08 -9.19
CA ASN A 100 -0.79 13.43 -8.01
C ASN A 100 0.15 12.28 -7.60
N LEU A 101 -0.33 11.04 -7.64
CA LEU A 101 0.50 9.86 -7.35
C LEU A 101 1.67 9.70 -8.32
N LYS A 102 1.51 10.05 -9.60
CA LYS A 102 2.63 10.03 -10.56
C LYS A 102 3.66 11.10 -10.24
N GLU A 103 3.22 12.31 -9.93
CA GLU A 103 4.12 13.42 -9.54
C GLU A 103 4.86 13.12 -8.24
N GLU A 104 4.16 12.55 -7.25
CA GLU A 104 4.75 12.11 -5.98
C GLU A 104 5.75 10.96 -6.19
N ALA A 105 5.42 9.96 -7.01
CA ALA A 105 6.32 8.86 -7.33
C ALA A 105 7.60 9.34 -8.02
N GLU A 106 7.49 10.27 -8.97
CA GLU A 106 8.66 10.88 -9.62
C GLU A 106 9.50 11.66 -8.60
N THR A 107 8.87 12.45 -7.73
CA THR A 107 9.56 13.20 -6.67
C THR A 107 10.30 12.27 -5.72
N ILE A 108 9.65 11.18 -5.29
CA ILE A 108 10.26 10.15 -4.44
C ILE A 108 11.47 9.53 -5.16
N TYR A 109 11.32 9.17 -6.43
CA TYR A 109 12.40 8.58 -7.21
C TYR A 109 13.62 9.51 -7.34
N GLN A 110 13.40 10.79 -7.64
CA GLN A 110 14.48 11.79 -7.71
C GLN A 110 15.17 11.98 -6.35
N ASN A 111 14.39 12.02 -5.26
CA ASN A 111 14.93 12.10 -3.90
C ASN A 111 15.81 10.88 -3.55
N TYR A 112 15.39 9.67 -3.95
CA TYR A 112 16.20 8.45 -3.74
C TYR A 112 17.50 8.48 -4.54
N ILE A 113 17.47 8.97 -5.78
CA ILE A 113 18.70 9.14 -6.58
C ILE A 113 19.64 10.12 -5.89
N GLU A 114 19.15 11.28 -5.47
CA GLU A 114 19.96 12.31 -4.83
C GLU A 114 20.54 11.82 -3.49
N GLN A 115 19.73 11.12 -2.68
CA GLN A 115 20.20 10.45 -1.46
C GLN A 115 21.26 9.39 -1.76
N GLY A 116 21.06 8.58 -2.79
CA GLY A 116 22.03 7.56 -3.20
C GLY A 116 23.36 8.16 -3.65
N ILE A 117 23.35 9.29 -4.36
CA ILE A 117 24.57 10.02 -4.74
C ILE A 117 25.28 10.57 -3.51
N ARG A 118 24.55 11.24 -2.61
CA ARG A 118 25.13 11.79 -1.36
C ARG A 118 25.74 10.69 -0.48
N GLU A 119 25.04 9.57 -0.31
CA GLU A 119 25.54 8.47 0.51
C GLU A 119 26.76 7.81 -0.14
N LYS A 120 26.77 7.66 -1.47
CA LYS A 120 27.96 7.18 -2.20
C LYS A 120 29.15 8.10 -1.99
N GLU A 121 28.97 9.41 -2.09
CA GLU A 121 30.04 10.39 -1.88
C GLU A 121 30.58 10.32 -0.45
N LYS A 122 29.69 10.24 0.54
CA LYS A 122 30.05 10.07 1.96
C LYS A 122 30.84 8.79 2.21
N ILE A 123 30.38 7.64 1.68
CA ILE A 123 31.10 6.37 1.79
C ILE A 123 32.50 6.48 1.17
N LEU A 124 32.62 7.11 0.01
CA LEU A 124 33.93 7.30 -0.64
C LEU A 124 34.85 8.21 0.17
N GLU A 125 34.33 9.28 0.76
CA GLU A 125 35.10 10.19 1.63
C GLU A 125 35.56 9.48 2.90
N GLU A 126 34.65 8.77 3.58
CA GLU A 126 34.98 7.97 4.77
C GLU A 126 36.02 6.89 4.45
N ALA A 127 35.88 6.18 3.33
CA ALA A 127 36.84 5.17 2.90
C ALA A 127 38.23 5.77 2.64
N LYS A 128 38.30 6.94 1.97
CA LYS A 128 39.57 7.65 1.75
C LYS A 128 40.22 8.06 3.07
N LEU A 129 39.43 8.58 4.00
CA LEU A 129 39.90 9.04 5.30
C LEU A 129 40.39 7.86 6.16
N GLN A 130 39.67 6.73 6.15
CA GLN A 130 40.09 5.49 6.79
C GLN A 130 41.38 4.95 6.17
N ALA A 131 41.50 4.93 4.84
CA ALA A 131 42.71 4.48 4.16
C ALA A 131 43.92 5.36 4.51
N ALA A 132 43.74 6.68 4.60
CA ALA A 132 44.79 7.62 5.01
C ALA A 132 45.24 7.34 6.46
N ARG A 133 44.29 7.21 7.39
CA ARG A 133 44.58 6.86 8.80
C ARG A 133 45.30 5.52 8.92
N LEU A 134 44.87 4.50 8.16
CA LEU A 134 45.51 3.19 8.17
C LEU A 134 46.96 3.27 7.68
N LYS A 135 47.21 4.05 6.62
CA LYS A 135 48.56 4.27 6.10
C LYS A 135 49.46 4.97 7.13
N GLU A 136 48.96 5.99 7.81
CA GLU A 136 49.68 6.70 8.86
C GLU A 136 50.01 5.77 10.04
N GLN A 137 49.02 5.00 10.50
CA GLN A 137 49.23 3.99 11.54
C GLN A 137 50.26 2.95 11.12
N ALA A 138 50.17 2.42 9.89
CA ALA A 138 51.14 1.46 9.37
C ALA A 138 52.57 2.04 9.34
N GLN A 139 52.72 3.31 8.94
CA GLN A 139 54.03 3.99 8.96
C GLN A 139 54.58 4.13 10.38
N LEU A 140 53.73 4.47 11.35
CA LEU A 140 54.11 4.53 12.76
C LEU A 140 54.51 3.15 13.31
N TYR A 141 53.77 2.11 12.98
CA TYR A 141 54.13 0.74 13.37
C TYR A 141 55.45 0.30 12.76
N ILE A 142 55.66 0.58 11.46
CA ILE A 142 56.93 0.26 10.79
C ILE A 142 58.10 1.00 11.44
N SER A 143 57.95 2.29 11.76
CA SER A 143 59.05 3.05 12.37
C SER A 143 59.40 2.51 13.76
N GLN A 144 58.39 2.20 14.58
CA GLN A 144 58.58 1.59 15.89
C GLN A 144 59.25 0.20 15.79
N GLU A 145 58.82 -0.63 14.83
CA GLU A 145 59.38 -1.97 14.67
C GLU A 145 60.81 -1.93 14.12
N MET A 146 61.12 -0.96 13.24
CA MET A 146 62.48 -0.70 12.80
C MET A 146 63.40 -0.24 13.94
N GLU A 147 62.90 0.58 14.86
CA GLU A 147 63.66 1.01 16.02
C GLU A 147 63.99 -0.17 16.94
N LYS A 148 62.97 -0.99 17.28
CA LYS A 148 63.18 -2.22 18.04
C LYS A 148 64.17 -3.18 17.37
N ALA A 149 64.04 -3.39 16.05
CA ALA A 149 64.94 -4.27 15.31
C ALA A 149 66.39 -3.77 15.34
N LYS A 150 66.60 -2.44 15.26
CA LYS A 150 67.93 -1.83 15.41
C LYS A 150 68.50 -2.05 16.80
N ASP A 151 67.69 -1.91 17.84
CA ASP A 151 68.15 -2.11 19.22
C ASP A 151 68.51 -3.57 19.49
N ILE A 152 67.72 -4.52 18.99
CA ILE A 152 68.05 -5.96 19.04
C ILE A 152 69.38 -6.22 18.35
N LEU A 153 69.57 -5.72 17.12
CA LEU A 153 70.82 -5.88 16.37
C LEU A 153 72.03 -5.28 17.10
N ARG A 154 71.87 -4.13 17.75
CA ARG A 154 72.94 -3.50 18.55
C ARG A 154 73.35 -4.37 19.73
N VAL A 155 72.38 -4.97 20.42
CA VAL A 155 72.64 -5.88 21.54
C VAL A 155 73.36 -7.14 21.06
N GLU A 156 72.90 -7.75 19.96
CA GLU A 156 73.55 -8.93 19.36
C GLU A 156 74.99 -8.64 18.91
N LEU A 157 75.21 -7.52 18.21
CA LEU A 157 76.54 -7.10 17.78
C LEU A 157 77.48 -6.82 18.97
N ALA A 158 76.98 -6.18 20.03
CA ALA A 158 77.78 -5.93 21.22
C ALA A 158 78.18 -7.23 21.91
N GLN A 159 77.25 -8.19 22.03
CA GLN A 159 77.54 -9.51 22.59
C GLN A 159 78.57 -10.26 21.76
N GLU A 160 78.44 -10.24 20.43
CA GLU A 160 79.37 -10.94 19.54
C GLU A 160 80.76 -10.29 19.50
N ALA A 161 80.82 -8.95 19.54
CA ALA A 161 82.09 -8.22 19.66
C ALA A 161 82.82 -8.54 20.97
N VAL A 162 82.09 -8.65 22.09
CA VAL A 162 82.66 -9.05 23.39
C VAL A 162 83.21 -10.47 23.33
N LYS A 163 82.47 -11.43 22.74
CA LYS A 163 82.97 -12.81 22.55
C LYS A 163 84.24 -12.85 21.71
N LEU A 164 84.27 -12.11 20.60
CA LEU A 164 85.46 -12.05 19.74
C LEU A 164 86.66 -11.44 20.47
N ALA A 165 86.44 -10.34 21.22
CA ALA A 165 87.48 -9.73 22.04
C ALA A 165 88.00 -10.70 23.11
N GLU A 166 87.11 -11.46 23.76
CA GLU A 166 87.48 -12.50 24.73
C GLU A 166 88.32 -13.60 24.06
N GLU A 167 87.94 -14.06 22.86
CA GLU A 167 88.69 -15.08 22.13
C GLU A 167 90.08 -14.60 21.71
N ILE A 168 90.19 -13.35 21.23
CA ILE A 168 91.47 -12.73 20.88
C ILE A 168 92.36 -12.56 22.12
N LEU A 169 91.81 -12.08 23.24
CA LEU A 169 92.53 -11.95 24.50
C LEU A 169 93.03 -13.31 24.99
N ARG A 170 92.18 -14.34 25.00
CA ARG A 170 92.58 -15.71 25.37
C ARG A 170 93.72 -16.24 24.51
N LYS A 171 93.76 -15.91 23.21
CA LYS A 171 94.80 -16.35 22.28
C LYS A 171 96.12 -15.57 22.38
N ASN A 172 96.09 -14.31 22.81
CA ASN A 172 97.25 -13.40 22.76
C ASN A 172 97.75 -12.92 24.13
N VAL A 173 97.18 -13.36 25.25
CA VAL A 173 97.67 -13.02 26.59
C VAL A 173 99.08 -13.54 26.82
N THR A 174 99.99 -12.63 27.19
CA THR A 174 101.38 -12.93 27.52
C THR A 174 101.63 -12.90 29.04
N GLU A 175 102.77 -13.44 29.51
CA GLU A 175 103.14 -13.39 30.94
C GLU A 175 103.38 -11.95 31.44
N GLU A 176 103.87 -11.05 30.58
CA GLU A 176 103.99 -9.61 30.88
C GLU A 176 102.60 -8.99 31.17
N ASP A 177 101.59 -9.30 30.36
CA ASP A 177 100.22 -8.77 30.54
C ASP A 177 99.60 -9.22 31.86
N GLN A 178 99.84 -10.48 32.27
CA GLN A 178 99.38 -11.01 33.56
C GLN A 178 100.00 -10.27 34.75
N LYS A 179 101.30 -9.94 34.68
CA LYS A 179 101.99 -9.15 35.72
C LYS A 179 101.44 -7.73 35.80
N VAL A 180 101.16 -7.09 34.66
CA VAL A 180 100.54 -5.76 34.61
C VAL A 180 99.13 -5.77 35.19
N LEU A 181 98.31 -6.76 34.82
CA LEU A 181 96.96 -6.94 35.38
C LEU A 181 96.99 -7.14 36.90
N TYR A 182 97.91 -7.96 37.40
CA TYR A 182 98.08 -8.17 38.84
C TYR A 182 98.49 -6.88 39.56
N LYS A 183 99.44 -6.12 39.01
CA LYS A 183 99.87 -4.84 39.57
C LYS A 183 98.72 -3.83 39.62
N ASN A 184 97.96 -3.71 38.53
CA ASN A 184 96.79 -2.83 38.44
C ASN A 184 95.67 -3.23 39.41
N PHE A 185 95.41 -4.53 39.56
CA PHE A 185 94.43 -5.05 40.54
C PHE A 185 94.83 -4.71 41.97
N VAL A 186 96.10 -4.90 42.32
CA VAL A 186 96.63 -4.55 43.64
C VAL A 186 96.55 -3.04 43.88
N GLU A 187 96.92 -2.20 42.90
CA GLU A 187 96.79 -0.74 42.99
C GLU A 187 95.33 -0.29 43.13
N GLN A 188 94.39 -0.89 42.41
CA GLN A 188 92.97 -0.54 42.47
C GLN A 188 92.33 -0.92 43.81
N ILE A 189 92.72 -2.06 44.39
CA ILE A 189 92.33 -2.44 45.75
C ILE A 189 92.94 -1.49 46.79
N LYS A 190 94.22 -1.14 46.63
CA LYS A 190 94.90 -0.21 47.54
C LYS A 190 94.30 1.20 47.48
N GLY A 191 93.92 1.68 46.30
CA GLY A 191 93.23 2.97 46.10
C GLY A 191 91.80 2.98 46.64
N ARG A 192 91.12 1.83 46.69
CA ARG A 192 89.80 1.69 47.31
C ARG A 192 89.86 1.51 48.83
N SER A 193 91.00 1.08 49.39
CA SER A 193 91.21 0.96 50.85
C SER A 193 91.79 2.23 51.50
N LEU A 194 92.10 3.26 50.71
CA LEU A 194 92.63 4.55 51.17
C LEU A 194 91.60 5.69 51.07
N ASN A 195 90.33 5.37 50.79
CA ASN A 195 89.16 6.24 50.89
C ASN A 195 88.11 5.62 51.80
#